data_AF-A0A9P7E6U4-F1
#
_entry.id   AF-A0A9P7E6U4-F1
#
_cell.length_a   1.000
_cell.length_b   1.000
_cell.length_c   1.000
_cell.angle_alpha   90.00
_cell.angle_beta   90.00
_cell.angle_gamma   90.00
#
_symmetry.space_group_name_H-M   'P 1'
#
loop_
_entity.id
_entity.type
_entity.pdbx_description
1 polymer ?
#
loop_
_entity_poly.entity_id
_entity_poly.type
_entity_poly.pdbx_seq_one_letter_code
_entity_poly.pdbx_strand_id
1 'polypeptide(L)'
;MRQACTLQHTSHEVNLGPHTFKLWEVSSLQSMGFFRTLFTKWRLKKSYKKLYRDDSVYLLLYCIRGSRAQRALVRDYKFFTDIVGSASTAAGGVPIAAVVTSLEDHPTDMDKWWAKNEDNLKSLGMRFSAHACITSLPDEPNASPMMRARRQRSEQAIRSLIYDPYQTGTQTPRSSRPA
;
A
#
# COMPACT_ATOMS: atom_id res chain seq x y z
N MET A 1 23.48 19.92 -17.87
CA MET A 1 23.60 18.96 -16.75
C MET A 1 22.25 18.26 -16.56
N ARG A 2 22.18 16.92 -16.67
CA ARG A 2 20.93 16.17 -16.47
C ARG A 2 20.79 15.83 -14.99
N GLN A 3 19.81 16.44 -14.34
CA GLN A 3 19.49 16.24 -12.93
C GLN A 3 19.21 14.76 -12.66
N ALA A 4 19.92 14.18 -11.68
CA ALA A 4 19.68 12.81 -11.27
C ALA A 4 18.26 12.71 -10.71
N CYS A 5 17.47 11.76 -11.24
CA CYS A 5 16.12 11.48 -10.78
C CYS A 5 16.15 11.13 -9.28
N THR A 6 15.77 12.10 -8.45
CA THR A 6 15.56 11.90 -7.01
C THR A 6 14.19 11.26 -6.87
N LEU A 7 14.13 10.11 -6.21
CA LEU A 7 12.88 9.55 -5.75
C LEU A 7 12.21 10.57 -4.83
N GLN A 8 11.16 11.22 -5.30
CA GLN A 8 10.32 12.08 -4.46
C GLN A 8 9.40 11.15 -3.67
N HIS A 9 9.52 11.20 -2.35
CA HIS A 9 8.55 10.63 -1.43
C HIS A 9 7.96 11.82 -0.69
N THR A 10 6.64 11.93 -0.72
CA THR A 10 5.90 12.99 -0.04
C THR A 10 5.26 12.38 1.19
N SER A 11 5.52 12.98 2.35
CA SER A 11 4.81 12.63 3.58
C SER A 11 3.53 13.45 3.69
N HIS A 12 2.44 12.78 4.03
CA HIS A 12 1.17 13.38 4.37
C HIS A 12 0.80 12.95 5.79
N GLU A 13 0.48 13.91 6.65
CA GLU A 13 -0.03 13.60 7.98
C GLU A 13 -1.55 13.48 7.93
N VAL A 14 -2.06 12.39 8.51
CA VAL A 14 -3.48 12.08 8.54
C VAL A 14 -3.88 11.71 9.95
N ASN A 15 -4.91 12.36 10.47
CA ASN A 15 -5.49 12.04 11.77
C ASN A 15 -6.56 10.97 11.60
N LEU A 16 -6.35 9.81 12.21
CA LEU A 16 -7.32 8.72 12.28
C LEU A 16 -7.70 8.50 13.76
N GLY A 17 -8.86 9.01 14.15
CA GLY A 17 -9.29 9.02 15.55
C GLY A 17 -8.32 9.85 16.41
N PRO A 18 -7.82 9.30 17.54
CA PRO A 18 -6.87 10.01 18.41
C PRO A 18 -5.40 9.91 17.96
N HIS A 19 -5.11 9.24 16.84
CA HIS A 19 -3.74 8.98 16.39
C HIS A 19 -3.43 9.74 15.08
N THR A 20 -2.22 10.28 14.99
CA THR A 20 -1.68 10.89 13.78
C THR A 20 -0.76 9.91 13.07
N PHE A 21 -1.03 9.68 11.79
CA PHE A 21 -0.28 8.79 10.93
C PHE A 21 0.47 9.57 9.86
N LYS A 22 1.70 9.16 9.58
CA LYS A 22 2.48 9.68 8.45
C LYS A 22 2.39 8.71 7.29
N LEU A 23 1.69 9.12 6.23
CA LEU A 23 1.60 8.38 4.97
C LEU A 23 2.70 8.83 4.04
N TRP A 24 3.51 7.86 3.59
CA TRP A 24 4.57 8.11 2.62
C TRP A 24 4.09 7.67 1.24
N GLU A 25 3.76 8.63 0.38
CA GLU A 25 3.52 8.34 -1.02
C GLU A 25 4.85 8.10 -1.71
N VAL A 26 4.92 7.03 -2.49
CA VAL A 26 6.06 6.80 -3.38
C VAL A 26 5.56 6.72 -4.80
N SER A 27 5.81 7.79 -5.55
CA SER A 27 5.40 7.88 -6.94
C SER A 27 6.03 6.72 -7.72
N SER A 28 5.17 5.89 -8.33
CA SER A 28 5.62 4.76 -9.14
C SER A 28 6.52 5.27 -10.26
N LEU A 29 7.69 4.64 -10.44
CA LEU A 29 8.51 4.82 -11.64
C LEU A 29 7.60 4.72 -12.87
N GLN A 30 7.35 5.83 -13.55
CA GLN A 30 6.89 5.78 -14.95
C GLN A 30 7.83 4.84 -15.70
N SER A 31 7.26 4.00 -16.57
CA SER A 31 7.94 2.89 -17.26
C SER A 31 9.32 3.29 -17.77
N MET A 32 10.36 2.93 -17.03
CA MET A 32 11.74 3.20 -17.41
C MET A 32 12.46 1.88 -17.57
N GLY A 33 13.00 1.67 -18.77
CA GLY A 33 13.59 0.43 -19.23
C GLY A 33 14.62 -0.20 -18.28
N PHE A 34 14.80 -1.50 -18.47
CA PHE A 34 15.49 -2.48 -17.62
C PHE A 34 16.77 -1.98 -16.93
N PHE A 35 17.62 -1.22 -17.63
CA PHE A 35 18.92 -0.76 -17.13
C PHE A 35 18.88 0.51 -16.24
N ARG A 36 17.90 1.41 -16.42
CA ARG A 36 17.70 2.54 -15.48
C ARG A 36 16.99 2.12 -14.21
N THR A 37 16.18 1.06 -14.28
CA THR A 37 15.57 0.44 -13.11
C THR A 37 16.60 0.05 -12.06
N LEU A 38 17.74 -0.55 -12.41
CA LEU A 38 18.71 -1.06 -11.42
C LEU A 38 19.33 0.03 -10.52
N PHE A 39 19.76 1.15 -11.08
CA PHE A 39 20.33 2.27 -10.30
C PHE A 39 19.26 2.98 -9.47
N THR A 40 18.08 3.20 -10.04
CA THR A 40 16.95 3.76 -9.31
C THR A 40 16.50 2.80 -8.20
N LYS A 41 16.50 1.48 -8.46
CA LYS A 41 16.19 0.40 -7.51
C LYS A 41 17.17 0.36 -6.32
N TRP A 42 18.46 0.59 -6.53
CA TRP A 42 19.43 0.63 -5.43
C TRP A 42 19.29 1.89 -4.57
N ARG A 43 19.08 3.06 -5.20
CA ARG A 43 18.78 4.31 -4.49
C ARG A 43 17.46 4.25 -3.73
N LEU A 44 16.42 3.70 -4.37
CA LEU A 44 15.15 3.30 -3.74
C LEU A 44 15.41 2.45 -2.51
N LYS A 45 16.09 1.31 -2.68
CA LYS A 45 16.39 0.38 -1.58
C LYS A 45 17.14 1.09 -0.44
N LYS A 46 18.08 1.99 -0.73
CA LYS A 46 18.80 2.76 0.30
C LYS A 46 17.90 3.76 1.01
N SER A 47 17.11 4.55 0.27
CA SER A 47 16.18 5.53 0.85
C SER A 47 15.07 4.87 1.64
N TYR A 48 14.46 3.81 1.11
CA TYR A 48 13.47 3.01 1.83
C TYR A 48 14.08 2.35 3.06
N LYS A 49 15.25 1.72 2.97
CA LYS A 49 15.92 1.16 4.15
C LYS A 49 16.18 2.21 5.22
N LYS A 50 16.50 3.45 4.82
CA LYS A 50 16.61 4.56 5.76
C LYS A 50 15.25 4.91 6.36
N LEU A 51 14.20 5.04 5.54
CA LEU A 51 12.83 5.27 5.99
C LEU A 51 12.39 4.21 7.01
N TYR A 52 12.57 2.92 6.71
CA TYR A 52 12.23 1.79 7.59
C TYR A 52 13.08 1.74 8.88
N ARG A 53 14.30 2.29 8.86
CA ARG A 53 15.18 2.35 10.04
C ARG A 53 14.87 3.53 10.94
N ASP A 54 14.57 4.67 10.35
CA ASP A 54 14.41 5.95 11.05
C ASP A 54 12.94 6.15 11.49
N ASP A 55 11.99 5.75 10.65
CA ASP A 55 10.55 5.76 10.93
C ASP A 55 10.05 4.31 11.01
N SER A 56 9.49 3.91 12.13
CA SER A 56 8.93 2.57 12.31
C SER A 56 7.71 2.34 11.41
N VAL A 57 7.94 1.97 10.15
CA VAL A 57 6.87 1.64 9.21
C VAL A 57 6.15 0.40 9.72
N TYR A 58 4.86 0.55 10.01
CA TYR A 58 4.03 -0.51 10.57
C TYR A 58 3.11 -1.19 9.54
N LEU A 59 2.91 -0.58 8.36
CA LEU A 59 2.05 -1.11 7.30
C LEU A 59 2.53 -0.64 5.93
N LEU A 60 2.56 -1.55 4.95
CA LEU A 60 2.73 -1.23 3.53
C LEU A 60 1.37 -1.31 2.81
N LEU A 61 0.90 -0.20 2.25
CA LEU A 61 -0.25 -0.18 1.36
C LEU A 61 0.20 -0.41 -0.09
N TYR A 62 -0.21 -1.53 -0.69
CA TYR A 62 0.10 -1.86 -2.08
C TYR A 62 -1.10 -1.59 -2.99
N CYS A 63 -1.01 -0.52 -3.78
CA CYS A 63 -2.09 -0.10 -4.67
C CYS A 63 -2.14 -0.94 -5.95
N ILE A 64 -3.26 -1.63 -6.19
CA ILE A 64 -3.54 -2.42 -7.37
C ILE A 64 -4.61 -1.71 -8.17
N ARG A 65 -4.38 -1.49 -9.47
CA ARG A 65 -5.44 -1.01 -10.36
C ARG A 65 -6.20 -2.20 -10.90
N GLY A 66 -7.49 -2.36 -10.55
CA GLY A 66 -8.30 -3.53 -10.87
C GLY A 66 -8.45 -3.83 -12.37
N SER A 67 -8.22 -2.83 -13.23
CA SER A 67 -8.27 -2.93 -14.70
C SER A 67 -6.95 -3.30 -15.38
N ARG A 68 -5.83 -3.46 -14.66
CA ARG A 68 -4.50 -3.70 -15.27
C ARG A 68 -4.07 -5.17 -15.31
N ALA A 69 -3.26 -5.50 -16.32
CA ALA A 69 -2.66 -6.82 -16.52
C ALA A 69 -1.69 -7.23 -15.37
N GLN A 70 -1.80 -8.49 -14.95
CA GLN A 70 -1.20 -9.03 -13.71
C GLN A 70 0.34 -9.11 -13.71
N ARG A 71 1.01 -9.27 -14.87
CA ARG A 71 2.46 -9.55 -14.90
C ARG A 71 3.36 -8.43 -14.38
N ALA A 72 3.07 -7.17 -14.74
CA ALA A 72 3.85 -6.03 -14.23
C ALA A 72 3.65 -5.85 -12.71
N LEU A 73 2.42 -6.07 -12.24
CA LEU A 73 2.05 -5.99 -10.82
C LEU A 73 2.85 -6.99 -9.96
N VAL A 74 3.02 -8.23 -10.42
CA VAL A 74 3.77 -9.27 -9.67
C VAL A 74 5.25 -8.90 -9.52
N ARG A 75 5.86 -8.38 -10.59
CA ARG A 75 7.28 -7.98 -10.57
C ARG A 75 7.51 -6.84 -9.59
N ASP A 76 6.65 -5.84 -9.62
CA ASP A 76 6.78 -4.67 -8.77
C ASP A 76 6.48 -5.04 -7.31
N TYR A 77 5.49 -5.90 -7.06
CA TYR A 77 5.20 -6.48 -5.74
C TYR A 77 6.44 -7.15 -5.13
N LYS A 78 7.05 -8.12 -5.82
CA LYS A 78 8.24 -8.83 -5.33
C LYS A 78 9.39 -7.87 -4.99
N PHE A 79 9.59 -6.86 -5.83
CA PHE A 79 10.62 -5.86 -5.60
C PHE A 79 10.39 -5.07 -4.30
N PHE A 80 9.16 -4.61 -4.08
CA PHE A 80 8.84 -3.86 -2.85
C PHE A 80 8.88 -4.75 -1.62
N THR A 81 8.34 -5.98 -1.69
CA THR A 81 8.39 -6.92 -0.56
C THR A 81 9.81 -7.29 -0.17
N ASP A 82 10.72 -7.44 -1.14
CA ASP A 82 12.14 -7.71 -0.87
C ASP A 82 12.81 -6.53 -0.16
N ILE A 83 12.46 -5.28 -0.53
CA ILE A 83 12.98 -4.10 0.16
C ILE A 83 12.46 -4.05 1.60
N VAL A 84 11.16 -4.22 1.79
CA VAL A 84 10.51 -4.16 3.10
C VAL A 84 11.00 -5.29 4.01
N GLY A 85 10.97 -6.53 3.54
CA GLY A 85 11.41 -7.70 4.31
C GLY A 85 12.91 -7.67 4.61
N SER A 86 13.75 -7.12 3.72
CA SER A 86 15.19 -6.94 4.01
C SER A 86 15.52 -5.69 4.84
N ALA A 87 14.53 -4.89 5.18
CA ALA A 87 14.66 -3.70 6.03
C ALA A 87 14.07 -3.91 7.43
N SER A 88 13.05 -4.77 7.57
CA SER A 88 12.43 -5.08 8.85
C SER A 88 13.34 -5.93 9.75
N THR A 89 13.70 -5.40 10.91
CA THR A 89 14.47 -6.10 11.96
C THR A 89 13.60 -6.86 12.96
N ALA A 90 12.28 -6.71 12.88
CA ALA A 90 11.32 -7.42 13.72
C ALA A 90 11.03 -8.82 13.16
N ALA A 91 10.88 -9.81 14.05
CA ALA A 91 10.71 -11.24 13.75
C ALA A 91 9.43 -11.62 12.96
N GLY A 92 8.73 -10.66 12.33
CA GLY A 92 7.46 -10.88 11.61
C GLY A 92 7.26 -10.04 10.34
N GLY A 93 8.27 -9.25 9.91
CA GLY A 93 8.13 -8.38 8.73
C GLY A 93 7.11 -7.25 8.92
N VAL A 94 7.05 -6.31 7.97
CA VAL A 94 5.98 -5.29 7.93
C VAL A 94 4.79 -5.89 7.17
N PRO A 95 3.56 -5.86 7.74
CA PRO A 95 2.38 -6.35 7.05
C PRO A 95 2.13 -5.56 5.77
N ILE A 96 1.62 -6.25 4.75
CA ILE A 96 1.29 -5.67 3.45
C ILE A 96 -0.22 -5.78 3.27
N ALA A 97 -0.89 -4.67 2.97
CA ALA A 97 -2.31 -4.63 2.67
C ALA A 97 -2.54 -4.20 1.22
N ALA A 98 -3.50 -4.81 0.54
CA ALA A 98 -3.86 -4.43 -0.82
C ALA A 98 -4.88 -3.30 -0.83
N VAL A 99 -4.68 -2.30 -1.69
CA VAL A 99 -5.69 -1.29 -1.98
C VAL A 99 -6.05 -1.40 -3.46
N VAL A 100 -7.24 -1.92 -3.75
CA VAL A 100 -7.68 -2.09 -5.14
C VAL A 100 -8.46 -0.85 -5.58
N THR A 101 -7.98 -0.18 -6.62
CA THR A 101 -8.57 1.02 -7.20
C THR A 101 -9.16 0.74 -8.58
N SER A 102 -9.84 1.75 -9.16
CA SER A 102 -10.52 1.64 -10.45
C SER A 102 -11.63 0.60 -10.49
N LEU A 103 -12.46 0.60 -9.44
CA LEU A 103 -13.62 -0.28 -9.27
C LEU A 103 -14.94 0.50 -9.34
N GLU A 104 -14.91 1.77 -9.76
CA GLU A 104 -16.08 2.62 -9.97
C GLU A 104 -17.15 1.97 -10.85
N ASP A 105 -16.74 1.29 -11.91
CA ASP A 105 -17.65 0.63 -12.86
C ASP A 105 -18.07 -0.78 -12.44
N HIS A 106 -17.58 -1.30 -11.29
CA HIS A 106 -17.96 -2.64 -10.83
C HIS A 106 -19.41 -2.67 -10.32
N PRO A 107 -20.24 -3.66 -10.70
CA PRO A 107 -21.67 -3.65 -10.38
C PRO A 107 -21.95 -3.80 -8.88
N THR A 108 -22.67 -2.83 -8.30
CA THR A 108 -23.19 -2.76 -6.91
C THR A 108 -22.15 -2.84 -5.77
N ASP A 109 -21.16 -3.72 -5.88
CA ASP A 109 -20.21 -4.05 -4.84
C ASP A 109 -18.78 -4.15 -5.42
N MET A 110 -17.87 -3.35 -4.86
CA MET A 110 -16.47 -3.27 -5.29
C MET A 110 -15.66 -4.47 -4.76
N ASP A 111 -16.05 -5.06 -3.62
CA ASP A 111 -15.33 -6.17 -2.98
C ASP A 111 -15.43 -7.47 -3.80
N LYS A 112 -16.43 -7.57 -4.70
CA LYS A 112 -16.53 -8.66 -5.67
C LYS A 112 -15.31 -8.79 -6.57
N TRP A 113 -14.54 -7.72 -6.78
CA TRP A 113 -13.28 -7.83 -7.51
C TRP A 113 -12.29 -8.70 -6.73
N TRP A 114 -12.16 -8.47 -5.43
CA TRP A 114 -11.24 -9.23 -4.58
C TRP A 114 -11.59 -10.71 -4.57
N ALA A 115 -12.86 -11.04 -4.30
CA ALA A 115 -13.34 -12.42 -4.27
C ALA A 115 -13.05 -13.21 -5.57
N LYS A 116 -12.98 -12.53 -6.72
CA LYS A 116 -12.67 -13.15 -8.02
C LYS A 116 -11.17 -13.29 -8.30
N ASN A 117 -10.33 -12.48 -7.66
CA ASN A 117 -8.92 -12.33 -8.04
C ASN A 117 -7.94 -12.80 -6.96
N GLU A 118 -8.37 -12.94 -5.70
CA GLU A 118 -7.51 -13.29 -4.57
C GLU A 118 -6.71 -14.58 -4.84
N ASP A 119 -7.36 -15.66 -5.26
CA ASP A 119 -6.70 -16.94 -5.51
C ASP A 119 -5.63 -16.86 -6.61
N ASN A 120 -5.89 -16.06 -7.65
CA ASN A 120 -4.93 -15.83 -8.70
C ASN A 120 -3.75 -14.98 -8.20
N LEU A 121 -4.00 -13.90 -7.46
CA LEU A 121 -2.94 -13.10 -6.84
C LEU A 121 -2.06 -13.97 -5.92
N LYS A 122 -2.69 -14.86 -5.14
CA LYS A 122 -2.02 -15.81 -4.25
C LYS A 122 -1.19 -16.84 -5.03
N SER A 123 -1.70 -17.38 -6.13
CA SER A 123 -0.96 -18.33 -6.98
C SER A 123 0.25 -17.68 -7.67
N LEU A 124 0.18 -16.36 -7.92
CA LEU A 124 1.30 -15.55 -8.41
C LEU A 124 2.31 -15.17 -7.30
N GLY A 125 2.09 -15.61 -6.06
CA GLY A 125 2.94 -15.37 -4.91
C GLY A 125 2.71 -14.03 -4.22
N MET A 126 1.60 -13.34 -4.53
CA MET A 126 1.23 -12.09 -3.85
C MET A 126 0.38 -12.42 -2.61
N ARG A 127 0.87 -12.02 -1.44
CA ARG A 127 0.20 -12.26 -0.16
C ARG A 127 -0.10 -10.93 0.54
N PHE A 128 -1.33 -10.81 1.02
CA PHE A 128 -1.80 -9.61 1.69
C PHE A 128 -2.41 -10.00 3.03
N SER A 129 -2.11 -9.22 4.06
CA SER A 129 -2.66 -9.36 5.42
C SER A 129 -4.09 -8.86 5.51
N ALA A 130 -4.45 -7.90 4.67
CA ALA A 130 -5.79 -7.33 4.55
C ALA A 130 -5.95 -6.68 3.16
N HIS A 131 -7.18 -6.28 2.81
CA HIS A 131 -7.46 -5.59 1.57
C HIS A 131 -8.59 -4.55 1.73
N ALA A 132 -8.62 -3.57 0.83
CA ALA A 132 -9.76 -2.69 0.62
C ALA A 132 -10.01 -2.48 -0.87
N CYS A 133 -11.25 -2.67 -1.32
CA CYS A 133 -11.67 -2.32 -2.66
C CYS A 133 -12.33 -0.93 -2.64
N ILE A 134 -11.74 0.02 -3.37
CA ILE A 134 -12.11 1.43 -3.31
C ILE A 134 -12.40 2.03 -4.69
N THR A 135 -13.13 3.14 -4.67
CA THR A 135 -13.09 4.11 -5.76
C THR A 135 -12.07 5.18 -5.45
N SER A 136 -11.34 5.60 -6.49
CA SER A 136 -10.40 6.73 -6.42
C SER A 136 -10.94 7.95 -7.17
N LEU A 137 -12.25 7.99 -7.46
CA LEU A 137 -12.86 9.12 -8.13
C LEU A 137 -12.87 10.36 -7.22
N PRO A 138 -12.61 11.55 -7.79
CA PRO A 138 -12.62 12.80 -7.04
C PRO A 138 -14.03 13.13 -6.52
N ASP A 139 -14.08 14.05 -5.55
CA ASP A 139 -15.34 14.60 -5.07
C ASP A 139 -15.91 15.58 -6.09
N GLU A 140 -16.76 15.08 -6.97
CA GLU A 140 -17.42 15.93 -7.94
C GLU A 140 -18.73 16.49 -7.35
N PRO A 141 -18.98 17.81 -7.43
CA PRO A 141 -20.22 18.42 -6.93
C PRO A 141 -21.49 17.74 -7.47
N ASN A 142 -21.42 17.23 -8.70
CA ASN A 142 -22.53 16.61 -9.42
C ASN A 142 -22.51 15.06 -9.34
N ALA A 143 -21.74 14.47 -8.43
CA ALA A 143 -21.70 13.02 -8.27
C ALA A 143 -23.10 12.46 -7.95
N SER A 144 -23.41 11.26 -8.43
CA SER A 144 -24.66 10.59 -8.05
C SER A 144 -24.65 10.18 -6.57
N PRO A 145 -25.81 9.98 -5.92
CA PRO A 145 -25.86 9.44 -4.56
C PRO A 145 -25.09 8.13 -4.40
N MET A 146 -25.13 7.26 -5.41
CA MET A 146 -24.37 6.02 -5.44
C MET A 146 -22.86 6.26 -5.44
N MET A 147 -22.38 7.25 -6.21
CA MET A 147 -20.95 7.59 -6.24
C MET A 147 -20.46 8.18 -4.90
N ARG A 148 -21.27 9.05 -4.27
CA ARG A 148 -20.97 9.54 -2.92
C ARG A 148 -20.91 8.42 -1.89
N ALA A 149 -21.87 7.50 -1.91
CA ALA A 149 -21.89 6.34 -1.01
C ALA A 149 -20.65 5.43 -1.20
N ARG A 150 -20.23 5.22 -2.46
CA ARG A 150 -18.99 4.47 -2.75
C ARG A 150 -17.75 5.16 -2.21
N ARG A 151 -17.67 6.49 -2.36
CA ARG A 151 -16.54 7.27 -1.83
C ARG A 151 -16.50 7.21 -0.30
N GLN A 152 -17.64 7.40 0.36
CA GLN A 152 -17.74 7.28 1.81
C GLN A 152 -17.31 5.89 2.30
N ARG A 153 -17.80 4.82 1.66
CA ARG A 153 -17.39 3.44 1.97
C ARG A 153 -15.90 3.22 1.73
N SER A 154 -15.35 3.79 0.66
CA SER A 154 -13.92 3.70 0.34
C SER A 154 -13.05 4.38 1.40
N GLU A 155 -13.46 5.56 1.85
CA GLU A 155 -12.78 6.28 2.92
C GLU A 155 -12.80 5.46 4.20
N GLN A 156 -13.97 4.94 4.60
CA GLN A 156 -14.10 4.09 5.79
C GLN A 156 -13.21 2.85 5.69
N ALA A 157 -13.22 2.16 4.54
CA ALA A 157 -12.43 0.96 4.32
C ALA A 157 -10.92 1.24 4.46
N ILE A 158 -10.41 2.34 3.89
CA ILE A 158 -8.99 2.70 4.02
C ILE A 158 -8.64 3.09 5.46
N ARG A 159 -9.51 3.84 6.14
CA ARG A 159 -9.27 4.23 7.53
C ARG A 159 -9.18 3.00 8.43
N SER A 160 -10.11 2.04 8.30
CA SER A 160 -10.07 0.76 9.02
C SER A 160 -8.85 -0.08 8.66
N LEU A 161 -8.51 -0.19 7.37
CA LEU A 161 -7.33 -0.94 6.89
C LEU A 161 -6.02 -0.45 7.53
N ILE A 162 -5.93 0.85 7.80
CA ILE A 162 -4.77 1.48 8.43
C ILE A 162 -4.83 1.33 9.97
N TYR A 163 -6.00 1.55 10.57
CA TYR A 163 -6.15 1.70 12.01
C TYR A 163 -6.26 0.38 12.78
N ASP A 164 -6.97 -0.61 12.25
CA ASP A 164 -7.24 -1.87 12.96
C ASP A 164 -5.95 -2.68 13.26
N PRO A 165 -4.99 -2.81 12.31
CA PRO A 165 -3.71 -3.48 12.60
C PRO A 165 -2.89 -2.73 13.66
N TYR A 166 -2.97 -1.40 13.69
CA TYR A 166 -2.27 -0.58 14.68
C TYR A 166 -2.81 -0.81 16.10
N GLN A 167 -4.13 -0.91 16.26
CA GLN A 167 -4.74 -1.23 17.57
C GLN A 167 -4.37 -2.63 18.05
N THR A 168 -4.37 -3.62 17.15
CA THR A 168 -4.01 -5.00 17.50
C THR A 168 -2.54 -5.11 17.92
N GLY A 169 -1.65 -4.38 17.24
CA GLY A 169 -0.22 -4.34 17.56
C GLY A 169 0.12 -3.61 18.86
N THR A 170 -0.73 -2.69 19.33
CA THR A 170 -0.54 -1.97 20.60
C THR A 170 -1.09 -2.73 21.81
N GLN A 171 -2.10 -3.58 21.63
CA GLN A 171 -2.70 -4.39 22.70
C GLN A 171 -1.93 -5.67 23.04
N THR A 172 -0.97 -6.10 22.21
CA THR A 172 -0.13 -7.26 22.53
C THR A 172 0.96 -6.82 23.51
N PRO A 173 1.00 -7.32 24.77
CA PRO A 173 2.09 -6.99 25.68
C PRO A 173 3.39 -7.50 25.07
N ARG A 174 4.42 -6.64 24.96
CA ARG A 174 5.78 -7.11 24.73
C ARG A 174 6.14 -8.00 25.91
N SER A 175 6.00 -9.32 25.76
CA SER A 175 6.36 -10.27 26.80
C SER A 175 7.80 -9.99 27.22
N SER A 176 7.99 -9.71 28.50
CA SER A 176 9.26 -9.56 29.18
C SER A 176 10.22 -10.67 28.76
N ARG A 177 11.39 -10.28 28.26
CA ARG A 177 12.55 -11.18 28.14
C ARG A 177 12.88 -11.69 29.56
N PRO A 178 13.09 -12.99 29.78
CA PRO A 178 13.74 -13.45 31.01
C PRO A 178 15.18 -12.93 31.03
N ALA A 179 15.62 -12.56 32.23
CA ALA A 179 16.97 -12.11 32.55
C ALA A 179 18.04 -13.18 32.26
#